data_AF-A0ABD1W2B0-F1
#
_entry.id   AF-A0ABD1W2B0-F1
#
_cell.length_a   1.000
_cell.length_b   1.000
_cell.length_c   1.000
_cell.angle_alpha   90.00
_cell.angle_beta   90.00
_cell.angle_gamma   90.00
#
_symmetry.space_group_name_H-M   'P 1'
#
loop_
_entity.id
_entity.type
_entity.pdbx_description
1 polymer ?
#
loop_
_entity_poly.entity_id
_entity_poly.type
_entity_poly.pdbx_seq_one_letter_code
_entity_poly.pdbx_strand_id
1 'polypeptide(L)'
;MLKTVKFLIGSAGPSGFGSKSTAEQVTETCHDLRSITAIITGATSGIGAETARVLAKRGARLVLPARSLKAAEDMKARILSEFPKSEIIVMALDLSSLDSVRKFVAEFESLNLPLNLLINNAGKISYTHAISEDGIELTFATNYLGNFWAAATTCYVATHPRLVNISGKYFSDCNEASTSNLGSNLAEGCMYV
;
A
#
# COMPACT_ATOMS: atom_id res chain seq x y z
N MET A 1 5.06 4.60 -29.47
CA MET A 1 6.37 4.05 -29.92
C MET A 1 7.51 4.43 -28.98
N LEU A 2 8.05 5.66 -28.99
CA LEU A 2 9.29 5.99 -28.25
C LEU A 2 9.24 5.72 -26.72
N LYS A 3 8.13 6.09 -26.03
CA LYS A 3 7.93 5.78 -24.60
C LYS A 3 7.97 4.26 -24.33
N THR A 4 7.29 3.47 -25.16
CA THR A 4 7.25 2.00 -25.07
C THR A 4 8.65 1.39 -25.21
N VAL A 5 9.47 1.91 -26.11
CA VAL A 5 10.86 1.45 -26.28
C VAL A 5 11.70 1.79 -25.04
N LYS A 6 11.61 3.02 -24.50
CA LYS A 6 12.30 3.40 -23.25
C LYS A 6 11.93 2.49 -22.08
N PHE A 7 10.64 2.18 -21.92
CA PHE A 7 10.14 1.27 -20.89
C PHE A 7 10.71 -0.16 -21.06
N LEU A 8 10.73 -0.71 -22.29
CA LEU A 8 11.26 -2.06 -22.54
C LEU A 8 12.78 -2.17 -22.33
N ILE A 9 13.55 -1.14 -22.70
CA ILE A 9 15.00 -1.13 -22.46
C ILE A 9 15.36 -0.78 -21.01
N GLY A 10 14.46 -0.14 -20.25
CA GLY A 10 14.67 0.24 -18.85
C GLY A 10 15.52 1.49 -18.69
N SER A 11 15.34 2.49 -19.57
CA SER A 11 16.02 3.78 -19.43
C SER A 11 15.56 4.51 -18.18
N ALA A 12 16.50 5.00 -17.37
CA ALA A 12 16.21 5.90 -16.27
C ALA A 12 15.47 7.17 -16.73
N GLY A 13 14.48 7.60 -15.95
CA GLY A 13 13.82 8.89 -16.05
C GLY A 13 14.47 9.97 -15.16
N PRO A 14 13.84 11.15 -15.02
CA PRO A 14 14.28 12.22 -14.11
C PRO A 14 14.58 11.81 -12.66
N SER A 15 13.98 10.74 -12.14
CA SER A 15 14.26 10.20 -10.80
C SER A 15 15.59 9.45 -10.67
N GLY A 16 16.29 9.19 -11.78
CA GLY A 16 17.43 8.27 -11.84
C GLY A 16 17.05 6.80 -11.99
N PHE A 17 15.75 6.47 -11.92
CA PHE A 17 15.21 5.11 -11.97
C PHE A 17 14.23 4.93 -13.15
N GLY A 18 13.92 3.67 -13.47
CA GLY A 18 12.93 3.27 -14.48
C GLY A 18 12.60 1.78 -14.35
N SER A 19 11.81 1.23 -15.29
CA SER A 19 11.19 -0.11 -15.25
C SER A 19 12.04 -1.33 -14.82
N LYS A 20 13.37 -1.25 -14.85
CA LYS A 20 14.31 -2.32 -14.44
C LYS A 20 14.98 -2.08 -13.08
N SER A 21 14.77 -0.93 -12.47
CA SER A 21 15.28 -0.60 -11.14
C SER A 21 14.54 -1.42 -10.07
N THR A 22 15.27 -2.13 -9.21
CA THR A 22 14.67 -2.90 -8.13
C THR A 22 14.25 -1.99 -6.97
N ALA A 23 13.27 -2.42 -6.17
CA ALA A 23 12.90 -1.68 -4.96
C ALA A 23 14.09 -1.51 -3.98
N GLU A 24 15.05 -2.43 -3.97
CA GLU A 24 16.29 -2.28 -3.20
C GLU A 24 17.19 -1.15 -3.73
N GLN A 25 17.35 -1.02 -5.06
CA GLN A 25 18.10 0.06 -5.70
C GLN A 25 17.43 1.43 -5.49
N VAL A 26 16.11 1.49 -5.68
CA VAL A 26 15.31 2.72 -5.46
C VAL A 26 15.41 3.20 -4.00
N THR A 27 15.58 2.27 -3.05
CA THR A 27 15.77 2.61 -1.63
C THR A 27 17.24 2.70 -1.20
N GLU A 28 18.23 2.53 -2.09
CA GLU A 28 19.64 2.40 -1.70
C GLU A 28 20.19 3.62 -0.97
N THR A 29 19.84 4.81 -1.44
CA THR A 29 20.17 6.11 -0.82
C THR A 29 19.22 6.51 0.31
N CYS A 30 18.18 5.73 0.60
CA CYS A 30 17.18 6.05 1.61
C CYS A 30 17.78 5.86 3.02
N HIS A 31 17.67 6.89 3.84
CA HIS A 31 18.14 6.87 5.23
C HIS A 31 17.36 5.87 6.10
N ASP A 32 17.91 5.59 7.29
CA ASP A 32 17.36 4.73 8.32
C ASP A 32 15.87 4.99 8.62
N LEU A 33 15.03 3.97 8.43
CA LEU A 33 13.58 4.06 8.60
C LEU A 33 13.08 3.56 9.97
N ARG A 34 13.95 3.32 10.98
CA ARG A 34 13.53 2.80 12.30
C ARG A 34 12.50 3.67 13.07
N SER A 35 12.36 4.95 12.72
CA SER A 35 11.32 5.84 13.25
C SER A 35 9.98 5.76 12.49
N ILE A 36 9.96 5.12 11.31
CA ILE A 36 8.83 5.05 10.40
C ILE A 36 8.01 3.79 10.67
N THR A 37 6.70 3.97 10.86
CA THR A 37 5.73 2.87 10.93
C THR A 37 4.83 2.90 9.69
N ALA A 38 4.73 1.74 9.01
CA ALA A 38 4.06 1.58 7.73
C ALA A 38 2.97 0.49 7.79
N ILE A 39 1.73 0.86 7.45
CA ILE A 39 0.65 -0.11 7.20
C ILE A 39 0.69 -0.51 5.72
N ILE A 40 0.71 -1.80 5.40
CA ILE A 40 0.77 -2.31 4.03
C ILE A 40 -0.35 -3.32 3.78
N THR A 41 -1.41 -2.88 3.11
CA THR A 41 -2.54 -3.77 2.78
C THR A 41 -2.14 -4.74 1.67
N GLY A 42 -2.54 -6.01 1.79
CA GLY A 42 -2.24 -7.03 0.77
C GLY A 42 -0.76 -7.44 0.68
N ALA A 43 0.02 -7.21 1.75
CA ALA A 43 1.46 -7.50 1.80
C ALA A 43 1.85 -8.99 1.74
N THR A 44 0.89 -9.91 1.61
CA THR A 44 1.14 -11.36 1.64
C THR A 44 1.66 -11.93 0.32
N SER A 45 1.59 -11.18 -0.79
CA SER A 45 2.09 -11.61 -2.10
C SER A 45 2.39 -10.41 -3.03
N GLY A 46 2.99 -10.70 -4.19
CA GLY A 46 3.18 -9.73 -5.26
C GLY A 46 3.98 -8.48 -4.86
N ILE A 47 3.53 -7.31 -5.33
CA ILE A 47 4.19 -6.02 -5.10
C ILE A 47 4.27 -5.72 -3.60
N GLY A 48 3.15 -5.77 -2.88
CA GLY A 48 3.11 -5.50 -1.43
C GLY A 48 4.03 -6.39 -0.60
N ALA A 49 4.26 -7.65 -1.00
CA ALA A 49 5.24 -8.51 -0.34
C ALA A 49 6.67 -8.01 -0.55
N GLU A 50 7.03 -7.55 -1.75
CA GLU A 50 8.35 -6.95 -2.00
C GLU A 50 8.49 -5.59 -1.30
N THR A 51 7.44 -4.76 -1.30
CA THR A 51 7.39 -3.50 -0.56
C THR A 51 7.61 -3.73 0.94
N ALA A 52 6.95 -4.72 1.54
CA ALA A 52 7.16 -5.10 2.93
C ALA A 52 8.60 -5.60 3.17
N ARG A 53 9.10 -6.52 2.34
CA ARG A 53 10.47 -7.06 2.45
C ARG A 53 11.52 -5.95 2.41
N VAL A 54 11.38 -4.98 1.50
CA VAL A 54 12.35 -3.88 1.34
C VAL A 54 12.20 -2.80 2.43
N LEU A 55 10.99 -2.46 2.88
CA LEU A 55 10.83 -1.52 4.00
C LEU A 55 11.36 -2.10 5.32
N ALA A 56 11.18 -3.41 5.55
CA ALA A 56 11.83 -4.13 6.65
C ALA A 56 13.36 -4.12 6.54
N LYS A 57 13.93 -4.34 5.33
CA LYS A 57 15.38 -4.20 5.06
C LYS A 57 15.94 -2.82 5.44
N ARG A 58 15.13 -1.76 5.33
CA ARG A 58 15.47 -0.38 5.73
C ARG A 58 15.16 -0.07 7.20
N GLY A 59 14.66 -1.04 7.97
CA GLY A 59 14.39 -0.93 9.40
C GLY A 59 13.02 -0.38 9.78
N ALA A 60 12.10 -0.16 8.82
CA ALA A 60 10.77 0.36 9.13
C ALA A 60 9.95 -0.66 9.94
N ARG A 61 9.17 -0.15 10.91
CA ARG A 61 8.15 -0.95 11.60
C ARG A 61 6.99 -1.21 10.65
N LEU A 62 6.60 -2.47 10.48
CA LEU A 62 5.53 -2.86 9.58
C LEU A 62 4.29 -3.30 10.34
N VAL A 63 3.14 -2.91 9.80
CA VAL A 63 1.84 -3.48 10.14
C VAL A 63 1.30 -4.14 8.88
N LEU A 64 1.07 -5.45 8.94
CA LEU A 64 0.67 -6.30 7.82
C LEU A 64 -0.79 -6.76 8.02
N PRO A 65 -1.80 -5.91 7.72
CA PRO A 65 -3.19 -6.29 7.82
C PRO A 65 -3.58 -7.29 6.70
N ALA A 66 -4.25 -8.38 7.09
CA ALA A 66 -4.70 -9.40 6.14
C ALA A 66 -5.97 -10.15 6.59
N ARG A 67 -6.69 -10.69 5.60
CA ARG A 67 -7.81 -11.63 5.80
C ARG A 67 -7.33 -12.99 6.31
N SER A 68 -6.23 -13.48 5.76
CA SER A 68 -5.56 -14.70 6.22
C SER A 68 -4.39 -14.31 7.11
N LEU A 69 -4.62 -14.33 8.42
CA LEU A 69 -3.57 -14.14 9.44
C LEU A 69 -2.42 -15.13 9.23
N LYS A 70 -2.73 -16.38 8.80
CA LYS A 70 -1.72 -17.39 8.47
C LYS A 70 -0.79 -16.92 7.34
N ALA A 71 -1.33 -16.39 6.25
CA ALA A 71 -0.50 -15.88 5.15
C ALA A 71 0.34 -14.64 5.54
N ALA A 72 -0.15 -13.81 6.48
CA ALA A 72 0.60 -12.68 6.99
C ALA A 72 1.70 -13.07 7.99
N GLU A 73 1.45 -14.07 8.86
CA GLU A 73 2.49 -14.65 9.72
C GLU A 73 3.54 -15.43 8.91
N ASP A 74 3.17 -16.14 7.86
CA ASP A 74 4.12 -16.80 6.96
C ASP A 74 4.99 -15.77 6.19
N MET A 75 4.39 -14.64 5.78
CA MET A 75 5.14 -13.53 5.20
C MET A 75 6.08 -12.87 6.21
N LYS A 76 5.63 -12.63 7.44
CA LYS A 76 6.43 -12.10 8.55
C LYS A 76 7.59 -13.02 8.91
N ALA A 77 7.37 -14.33 8.98
CA ALA A 77 8.41 -15.33 9.19
C ALA A 77 9.46 -15.30 8.07
N ARG A 78 9.04 -15.15 6.80
CA ARG A 78 9.97 -14.97 5.68
C ARG A 78 10.81 -13.70 5.83
N ILE A 79 10.20 -12.54 6.09
CA ILE A 79 10.93 -11.28 6.30
C ILE A 79 11.91 -11.42 7.48
N LEU A 80 11.51 -12.03 8.59
CA LEU A 80 12.37 -12.24 9.76
C LEU A 80 13.54 -13.20 9.49
N SER A 81 13.42 -14.13 8.53
CA SER A 81 14.53 -14.98 8.08
C SER A 81 15.60 -14.22 7.29
N GLU A 82 15.20 -13.18 6.54
CA GLU A 82 16.12 -12.26 5.84
C GLU A 82 16.66 -11.18 6.79
N PHE A 83 15.81 -10.64 7.68
CA PHE A 83 16.07 -9.47 8.51
C PHE A 83 15.58 -9.68 9.98
N PRO A 84 16.33 -10.43 10.82
CA PRO A 84 15.88 -10.86 12.16
C PRO A 84 15.61 -9.77 13.21
N LYS A 85 15.83 -8.49 12.86
CA LYS A 85 15.59 -7.31 13.73
C LYS A 85 14.36 -6.48 13.31
N SER A 86 13.59 -6.95 12.33
CA SER A 86 12.44 -6.20 11.80
C SER A 86 11.26 -6.23 12.78
N GLU A 87 10.70 -5.06 13.10
CA GLU A 87 9.47 -4.98 13.89
C GLU A 87 8.25 -5.17 12.98
N ILE A 88 7.54 -6.29 13.13
CA ILE A 88 6.42 -6.66 12.25
C ILE A 88 5.21 -7.10 13.08
N ILE A 89 4.13 -6.34 12.97
CA ILE A 89 2.82 -6.59 13.58
C ILE A 89 1.90 -7.16 12.49
N VAL A 90 1.17 -8.24 12.80
CA VAL A 90 0.15 -8.83 11.93
C VAL A 90 -1.21 -8.57 12.57
N MET A 91 -2.19 -8.16 11.77
CA MET A 91 -3.52 -7.77 12.23
C MET A 91 -4.61 -8.28 11.28
N ALA A 92 -5.83 -8.47 11.79
CA ALA A 92 -6.96 -8.92 10.99
C ALA A 92 -7.57 -7.75 10.20
N LEU A 93 -7.76 -7.92 8.90
CA LEU A 93 -8.49 -6.96 8.07
C LEU A 93 -9.11 -7.62 6.84
N ASP A 94 -10.44 -7.62 6.75
CA ASP A 94 -11.14 -7.72 5.48
C ASP A 94 -11.61 -6.33 5.02
N LEU A 95 -11.00 -5.85 3.94
CA LEU A 95 -11.37 -4.59 3.30
C LEU A 95 -12.80 -4.63 2.74
N SER A 96 -13.33 -5.80 2.40
CA SER A 96 -14.72 -5.96 1.94
C SER A 96 -15.76 -6.06 3.06
N SER A 97 -15.36 -5.83 4.33
CA SER A 97 -16.24 -5.72 5.48
C SER A 97 -16.00 -4.40 6.24
N LEU A 98 -17.03 -3.56 6.29
CA LEU A 98 -16.93 -2.21 6.83
C LEU A 98 -16.88 -2.16 8.37
N ASP A 99 -17.26 -3.26 9.02
CA ASP A 99 -17.04 -3.50 10.45
C ASP A 99 -15.60 -3.98 10.74
N SER A 100 -15.04 -4.87 9.89
CA SER A 100 -13.63 -5.29 10.01
C SER A 100 -12.67 -4.12 9.89
N VAL A 101 -12.95 -3.17 8.98
CA VAL A 101 -12.20 -1.91 8.86
C VAL A 101 -12.19 -1.11 10.17
N ARG A 102 -13.37 -0.89 10.79
CA ARG A 102 -13.47 -0.12 12.04
C ARG A 102 -12.72 -0.80 13.19
N LYS A 103 -12.81 -2.12 13.28
CA LYS A 103 -12.09 -2.92 14.28
C LYS A 103 -10.57 -2.80 14.11
N PHE A 104 -10.06 -2.94 12.89
CA PHE A 104 -8.63 -2.76 12.59
C PHE A 104 -8.12 -1.37 12.96
N VAL A 105 -8.89 -0.31 12.64
CA VAL A 105 -8.50 1.08 13.00
C VAL A 105 -8.42 1.26 14.51
N ALA A 106 -9.45 0.84 15.25
CA ALA A 106 -9.46 0.95 16.71
C ALA A 106 -8.36 0.10 17.38
N GLU A 107 -8.07 -1.09 16.85
CA GLU A 107 -6.96 -1.93 17.29
C GLU A 107 -5.61 -1.24 17.04
N PHE A 108 -5.39 -0.66 15.86
CA PHE A 108 -4.15 0.05 15.52
C PHE A 108 -3.96 1.32 16.35
N GLU A 109 -5.02 2.11 16.56
CA GLU A 109 -4.97 3.29 17.44
C GLU A 109 -4.62 2.91 18.89
N SER A 110 -5.09 1.75 19.37
CA SER A 110 -4.75 1.25 20.71
C SER A 110 -3.25 0.93 20.92
N LEU A 111 -2.50 0.69 19.83
CA LEU A 111 -1.04 0.50 19.87
C LEU A 111 -0.28 1.81 20.14
N ASN A 112 -0.96 2.97 20.04
CA ASN A 112 -0.39 4.32 20.21
C ASN A 112 0.88 4.59 19.35
N LEU A 113 0.95 3.97 18.17
CA LEU A 113 2.06 4.13 17.23
C LEU A 113 1.89 5.41 16.37
N PRO A 114 3.00 5.97 15.84
CA PRO A 114 2.89 6.87 14.70
C PRO A 114 2.34 6.09 13.49
N LEU A 115 1.64 6.79 12.60
CA LEU A 115 1.37 6.30 11.24
C LEU A 115 2.10 7.23 10.28
N ASN A 116 3.11 6.71 9.60
CA ASN A 116 3.95 7.49 8.69
C ASN A 116 3.66 7.15 7.22
N LEU A 117 3.37 5.88 6.93
CA LEU A 117 3.06 5.39 5.59
C LEU A 117 1.81 4.49 5.64
N LEU A 118 0.89 4.68 4.70
CA LEU A 118 -0.23 3.79 4.45
C LEU A 118 -0.22 3.39 2.97
N ILE A 119 0.04 2.11 2.71
CA ILE A 119 0.24 1.56 1.37
C ILE A 119 -0.98 0.72 0.99
N ASN A 120 -1.89 1.34 0.22
CA ASN A 120 -3.12 0.73 -0.30
C ASN A 120 -2.81 -0.17 -1.52
N ASN A 121 -2.07 -1.26 -1.30
CA ASN A 121 -1.68 -2.23 -2.33
C ASN A 121 -2.71 -3.38 -2.50
N ALA A 122 -3.60 -3.59 -1.53
CA ALA A 122 -4.58 -4.66 -1.64
C ALA A 122 -5.55 -4.45 -2.81
N GLY A 123 -5.72 -5.49 -3.62
CA GLY A 123 -6.71 -5.52 -4.68
C GLY A 123 -7.10 -6.96 -5.06
N LYS A 124 -8.29 -7.10 -5.61
CA LYS A 124 -8.81 -8.33 -6.21
C LYS A 124 -9.37 -7.98 -7.59
N ILE A 125 -8.99 -8.72 -8.62
CA ILE A 125 -9.72 -8.74 -9.89
C ILE A 125 -10.59 -9.99 -9.89
N SER A 126 -11.90 -9.83 -10.06
CA SER A 126 -12.86 -10.94 -10.16
C SER A 126 -13.50 -10.94 -11.54
N TYR A 127 -13.28 -11.99 -12.33
CA TYR A 127 -13.95 -12.15 -13.63
C TYR A 127 -15.36 -12.76 -13.50
N THR A 128 -15.63 -13.42 -12.37
CA THR A 128 -16.98 -13.80 -11.94
C THR A 128 -17.55 -12.76 -10.99
N HIS A 129 -18.80 -12.35 -11.26
CA HIS A 129 -19.58 -11.47 -10.40
C HIS A 129 -19.82 -12.13 -9.04
N ALA A 130 -19.50 -11.41 -7.96
CA ALA A 130 -19.67 -11.86 -6.59
C ALA A 130 -20.08 -10.66 -5.71
N ILE A 131 -20.78 -10.92 -4.61
CA ILE A 131 -21.27 -9.90 -3.68
C ILE A 131 -20.57 -10.08 -2.33
N SER A 132 -20.27 -8.97 -1.65
CA SER A 132 -19.73 -8.88 -0.29
C SER A 132 -20.83 -9.04 0.77
N GLU A 133 -20.46 -9.24 2.04
CA GLU A 133 -21.44 -9.35 3.15
C GLU A 133 -22.28 -8.07 3.30
N ASP A 134 -21.70 -6.90 3.01
CA ASP A 134 -22.37 -5.59 2.97
C ASP A 134 -23.29 -5.40 1.72
N GLY A 135 -23.48 -6.43 0.89
CA GLY A 135 -24.40 -6.41 -0.26
C GLY A 135 -23.87 -5.76 -1.54
N ILE A 136 -22.57 -5.42 -1.58
CA ILE A 136 -21.92 -4.66 -2.66
C ILE A 136 -21.08 -5.60 -3.54
N GLU A 137 -21.00 -5.35 -4.86
CA GLU A 137 -20.13 -6.14 -5.76
C GLU A 137 -18.68 -6.19 -5.24
N LEU A 138 -18.12 -7.39 -5.18
CA LEU A 138 -16.94 -7.72 -4.37
C LEU A 138 -15.63 -7.11 -4.92
N THR A 139 -15.54 -6.83 -6.22
CA THR A 139 -14.42 -6.14 -6.85
C THR A 139 -14.43 -4.65 -6.47
N PHE A 140 -15.58 -4.00 -6.55
CA PHE A 140 -15.80 -2.63 -6.08
C PHE A 140 -15.66 -2.51 -4.56
N ALA A 141 -16.20 -3.47 -3.80
CA ALA A 141 -16.07 -3.53 -2.34
C ALA A 141 -14.61 -3.74 -1.90
N THR A 142 -13.82 -4.57 -2.58
CA THR A 142 -12.40 -4.75 -2.23
C THR A 142 -11.55 -3.56 -2.68
N ASN A 143 -11.62 -3.21 -3.98
CA ASN A 143 -10.65 -2.30 -4.60
C ASN A 143 -10.96 -0.84 -4.35
N TYR A 144 -12.26 -0.49 -4.33
CA TYR A 144 -12.72 0.88 -4.15
C TYR A 144 -13.15 1.11 -2.71
N LEU A 145 -14.30 0.58 -2.27
CA LEU A 145 -14.85 0.92 -0.94
C LEU A 145 -13.99 0.43 0.23
N GLY A 146 -13.31 -0.71 0.11
CA GLY A 146 -12.48 -1.24 1.18
C GLY A 146 -11.20 -0.46 1.37
N ASN A 147 -10.44 -0.25 0.28
CA ASN A 147 -9.30 0.66 0.27
C ASN A 147 -9.69 2.11 0.58
N PHE A 148 -10.91 2.53 0.21
CA PHE A 148 -11.50 3.79 0.66
C PHE A 148 -11.58 3.76 2.18
N TRP A 149 -12.50 3.00 2.78
CA TRP A 149 -12.83 3.08 4.21
C TRP A 149 -11.63 2.76 5.12
N ALA A 150 -10.73 1.85 4.75
CA ALA A 150 -9.51 1.53 5.52
C ALA A 150 -8.48 2.68 5.57
N ALA A 151 -8.66 3.71 4.75
CA ALA A 151 -7.91 4.97 4.77
C ALA A 151 -8.82 6.22 4.87
N ALA A 152 -10.15 6.00 4.94
CA ALA A 152 -11.22 6.79 4.30
C ALA A 152 -10.84 7.60 3.03
N THR A 153 -9.92 7.07 2.19
CA THR A 153 -9.43 7.67 0.93
C THR A 153 -8.81 6.60 -0.03
N THR A 154 -9.17 6.58 -1.33
CA THR A 154 -8.87 5.47 -2.27
C THR A 154 -7.60 5.65 -3.15
N CYS A 155 -6.46 5.92 -2.45
CA CYS A 155 -4.25 7.77 -2.40
C CYS A 155 -4.36 9.40 -2.42
N TYR A 156 -4.80 9.97 -1.28
CA TYR A 156 -5.23 11.33 -0.93
C TYR A 156 -5.22 11.41 0.61
N VAL A 157 -4.26 10.70 1.21
CA VAL A 157 -3.83 10.90 2.60
C VAL A 157 -4.86 10.50 3.66
N ALA A 158 -4.55 9.35 4.29
CA ALA A 158 -5.24 8.73 5.42
C ALA A 158 -5.93 9.72 6.38
N THR A 159 -7.23 9.55 6.58
CA THR A 159 -8.12 10.52 7.25
C THR A 159 -7.98 10.66 8.77
N HIS A 160 -6.83 10.30 9.34
CA HIS A 160 -6.52 10.66 10.71
C HIS A 160 -6.33 12.18 10.78
N PRO A 161 -6.94 12.92 11.74
CA PRO A 161 -6.75 14.37 11.87
C PRO A 161 -5.30 14.87 11.92
N ARG A 162 -4.32 14.01 12.25
CA ARG A 162 -2.88 14.29 12.16
C ARG A 162 -2.35 14.56 10.74
N LEU A 163 -3.10 14.19 9.70
CA LEU A 163 -2.61 14.12 8.31
C LEU A 163 -3.32 15.08 7.35
N VAL A 164 -4.25 15.92 7.85
CA VAL A 164 -5.09 16.86 7.08
C VAL A 164 -4.35 17.83 6.13
N ASN A 165 -3.04 18.06 6.35
CA ASN A 165 -2.19 18.95 5.55
C ASN A 165 -1.10 18.22 4.74
N ILE A 166 -1.13 16.89 4.66
CA ILE A 166 -0.21 16.12 3.81
C ILE A 166 -0.86 15.93 2.43
N SER A 167 -0.06 15.86 1.36
CA SER A 167 -0.52 15.63 -0.01
C SER A 167 0.23 14.47 -0.68
N GLY A 168 -0.46 13.65 -1.45
CA GLY A 168 0.15 12.59 -2.27
C GLY A 168 0.85 13.14 -3.53
N LYS A 169 1.60 12.26 -4.19
CA LYS A 169 2.17 12.43 -5.54
C LYS A 169 1.86 11.16 -6.35
N TYR A 170 1.60 11.31 -7.64
CA TYR A 170 1.29 10.21 -8.56
C TYR A 170 2.56 9.73 -9.29
N PHE A 171 2.80 8.42 -9.36
CA PHE A 171 4.05 7.85 -9.91
C PHE A 171 3.83 6.81 -11.01
N SER A 172 4.42 7.05 -12.18
CA SER A 172 4.44 6.12 -13.31
C SER A 172 5.88 5.83 -13.74
N ASP A 173 6.23 4.55 -13.93
CA ASP A 173 7.58 4.11 -14.33
C ASP A 173 8.70 4.69 -13.43
N CYS A 174 8.51 4.60 -12.11
CA CYS A 174 9.39 5.15 -11.06
C CYS A 174 9.61 6.68 -11.14
N ASN A 175 8.74 7.44 -11.81
CA ASN A 175 8.85 8.88 -11.99
C ASN A 175 7.53 9.59 -11.65
N GLU A 176 7.61 10.78 -11.06
CA GLU A 176 6.44 11.60 -10.76
C GLU A 176 5.72 12.03 -12.06
N ALA A 177 4.40 11.92 -12.07
CA ALA A 177 3.57 12.13 -13.26
C ALA A 177 2.28 12.91 -12.93
N SER A 178 1.64 13.45 -13.96
CA SER A 178 0.29 14.02 -13.86
C SER A 178 -0.77 12.95 -14.11
N THR A 179 -1.86 12.96 -13.35
CA THR A 179 -3.06 12.17 -13.65
C THR A 179 -3.79 12.72 -14.88
N SER A 180 -4.75 11.96 -15.41
CA SER A 180 -5.63 12.43 -16.49
C SER A 180 -6.72 13.37 -15.95
N ASN A 181 -7.42 14.08 -16.83
CA ASN A 181 -8.57 14.93 -16.48
C ASN A 181 -9.70 14.17 -15.74
N LEU A 182 -9.74 12.83 -15.86
CA LEU A 182 -10.68 11.96 -15.14
C LEU A 182 -10.15 11.54 -13.76
N GLY A 183 -8.83 11.50 -13.57
CA GLY A 183 -8.15 11.27 -12.28
C GLY A 183 -7.74 12.56 -11.57
N SER A 184 -8.44 13.66 -11.85
CA SER A 184 -8.21 14.98 -11.23
C SER A 184 -9.51 15.76 -10.99
N ASN A 185 -10.67 15.08 -11.05
CA ASN A 185 -11.96 15.68 -10.71
C ASN A 185 -12.09 15.86 -9.19
N LEU A 186 -12.11 17.12 -8.73
CA LEU A 186 -12.28 17.47 -7.31
C LEU A 186 -13.68 17.13 -6.76
N ALA A 187 -14.68 16.88 -7.62
CA ALA A 187 -16.03 16.49 -7.20
C ALA A 187 -16.25 14.97 -7.15
N GLU A 188 -15.40 14.18 -7.80
CA GLU A 188 -15.48 12.71 -7.88
C GLU A 188 -14.15 12.10 -7.43
N GLY A 189 -13.91 12.11 -6.12
CA GLY A 189 -12.60 11.80 -5.52
C GLY A 189 -12.07 10.40 -5.84
N CYS A 190 -11.16 10.32 -6.82
CA CYS A 190 -10.64 9.07 -7.38
C CYS A 190 -9.14 9.14 -7.70
N MET A 191 -8.39 8.13 -7.19
CA MET A 191 -7.04 7.67 -7.59
C MET A 191 -5.87 8.68 -7.45
N TYR A 192 -4.72 8.42 -6.81
CA TYR A 192 -3.94 7.24 -6.35
C TYR A 192 -2.85 6.63 -7.26
N VAL A 193 -1.77 6.24 -6.56
CA VAL A 193 -0.51 5.54 -6.91
C VAL A 193 0.36 6.25 -7.94
#